data_AF-A0A2B3TZT6-F1
#
_entry.id   AF-A0A2B3TZT6-F1
#
_cell.length_a   1.000
_cell.length_b   1.000
_cell.length_c   1.000
_cell.angle_alpha   90.00
_cell.angle_beta   90.00
_cell.angle_gamma   90.00
#
_symmetry.space_group_name_H-M   'P 1'
#
loop_
_entity.id
_entity.type
_entity.pdbx_description
1 polymer ?
#
loop_
_entity_poly.entity_id
_entity_poly.type
_entity_poly.pdbx_seq_one_letter_code
_entity_poly.pdbx_strand_id
1 'polypeptide(L)'
;MTVLGVEKETLLDEFANALEGEEYIIANVELKNTGEKKIPYNDMYFSMQNGNKAILNTSVDGAALKDNMKSGELAPGGVVTGRVVFESKQGDNDLTLIYKPMNFDNIEIKVALQ
;
A
#
# COMPACT_ATOMS: atom_id res chain seq x y z
N MET A 1 2.08 9.96 -5.82
CA MET A 1 1.19 8.98 -5.17
C MET A 1 0.08 9.75 -4.48
N THR A 2 -1.14 9.25 -4.57
CA THR A 2 -2.30 9.77 -3.84
C THR A 2 -2.98 8.59 -3.14
N VAL A 3 -3.43 8.77 -1.89
CA VAL A 3 -4.31 7.81 -1.21
C VAL A 3 -5.75 8.21 -1.51
N LEU A 4 -6.50 7.32 -2.14
CA LEU A 4 -7.89 7.55 -2.55
C LEU A 4 -8.88 7.16 -1.45
N GLY A 5 -8.50 6.22 -0.59
CA GLY A 5 -9.31 5.75 0.52
C GLY A 5 -8.60 4.66 1.31
N VAL A 6 -9.10 4.38 2.51
CA VAL A 6 -8.58 3.35 3.41
C VAL A 6 -9.77 2.55 3.92
N GLU A 7 -9.67 1.23 3.84
CA GLU A 7 -10.62 0.29 4.41
C GLU A 7 -9.90 -0.52 5.50
N LYS A 8 -10.68 -0.98 6.50
CA LYS A 8 -10.19 -1.83 7.59
C LYS A 8 -11.08 -3.05 7.68
N GLU A 9 -10.49 -4.23 7.60
CA GLU A 9 -11.24 -5.49 7.54
C GLU A 9 -10.49 -6.60 8.30
N THR A 10 -11.21 -7.54 8.92
CA THR A 10 -10.56 -8.72 9.53
C THR A 10 -10.47 -9.90 8.57
N LEU A 11 -11.06 -9.78 7.38
CA LEU A 11 -11.20 -10.84 6.39
C LEU A 11 -11.13 -10.23 4.98
N LEU A 12 -10.27 -10.77 4.10
CA LEU A 12 -10.25 -10.39 2.68
C LEU A 12 -11.04 -11.38 1.83
N ASP A 13 -10.91 -12.67 2.13
CA ASP A 13 -11.70 -13.77 1.56
C ASP A 13 -11.75 -14.96 2.54
N GLU A 14 -12.33 -16.09 2.12
CA GLU A 14 -12.49 -17.28 2.99
C GLU A 14 -11.16 -17.94 3.44
N PHE A 15 -10.04 -17.65 2.78
CA PHE A 15 -8.71 -18.21 3.09
C PHE A 15 -7.74 -17.16 3.66
N ALA A 16 -8.07 -15.87 3.59
CA ALA A 16 -7.25 -14.74 4.04
C ALA A 16 -7.91 -14.02 5.23
N ASN A 17 -7.65 -14.53 6.44
CA ASN A 17 -8.11 -13.97 7.70
C ASN A 17 -6.95 -13.25 8.38
N ALA A 18 -7.19 -12.08 8.97
CA ALA A 18 -6.18 -11.41 9.78
C ALA A 18 -5.84 -12.25 11.02
N LEU A 19 -4.64 -12.08 11.54
CA LEU A 19 -4.25 -12.68 12.82
C LEU A 19 -5.16 -12.22 13.96
N GLU A 20 -5.25 -13.04 15.02
CA GLU A 20 -6.07 -12.71 16.19
C GLU A 20 -5.63 -11.39 16.82
N GLY A 21 -6.57 -10.44 16.95
CA GLY A 21 -6.32 -9.09 17.48
C GLY A 21 -5.75 -8.10 16.45
N GLU A 22 -5.61 -8.52 15.19
CA GLU A 22 -5.19 -7.69 14.07
C GLU A 22 -6.33 -7.44 13.08
N GLU A 23 -6.15 -6.45 12.22
CA GLU A 23 -7.00 -6.12 11.09
C GLU A 23 -6.12 -5.78 9.88
N TYR A 24 -6.64 -6.06 8.70
CA TYR A 24 -6.08 -5.58 7.45
C TYR A 24 -6.33 -4.09 7.30
N ILE A 25 -5.27 -3.36 6.96
CA ILE A 25 -5.32 -1.97 6.52
C ILE A 25 -5.17 -1.97 5.00
N ILE A 26 -6.23 -1.61 4.30
CA ILE A 26 -6.31 -1.68 2.84
C ILE A 26 -6.30 -0.26 2.30
N ALA A 27 -5.15 0.20 1.80
CA ALA A 27 -5.03 1.52 1.20
C ALA A 27 -5.23 1.44 -0.32
N ASN A 28 -6.24 2.14 -0.82
CA ASN A 28 -6.43 2.34 -2.26
C ASN A 28 -5.56 3.51 -2.72
N VAL A 29 -4.61 3.27 -3.62
CA VAL A 29 -3.61 4.25 -4.01
C VAL A 29 -3.59 4.48 -5.53
N GLU A 30 -3.34 5.73 -5.91
CA GLU A 30 -3.07 6.12 -7.29
C GLU A 30 -1.58 6.49 -7.45
N LEU A 31 -0.94 5.88 -8.44
CA LEU A 31 0.38 6.25 -8.90
C LEU A 31 0.28 6.91 -10.27
N LYS A 32 0.83 8.12 -10.40
CA LYS A 32 0.94 8.84 -11.66
C LYS A 32 2.39 9.13 -11.96
N ASN A 33 2.83 8.77 -13.17
CA ASN A 33 4.15 9.15 -13.67
C ASN A 33 4.11 10.57 -14.22
N THR A 34 4.66 11.52 -13.46
CA THR A 34 4.79 12.93 -13.86
C THR A 34 6.13 13.25 -14.54
N GLY A 35 6.98 12.25 -14.76
CA GLY A 35 8.27 12.39 -15.44
C GLY A 35 8.19 12.07 -16.94
N GLU A 36 9.35 12.12 -17.59
CA GLU A 36 9.50 11.94 -19.04
C GLU A 36 9.96 10.53 -19.45
N LYS A 37 10.32 9.68 -18.49
CA LYS A 37 10.76 8.30 -18.70
C LYS A 37 9.76 7.33 -18.12
N LYS A 38 9.78 6.08 -18.57
CA LYS A 38 9.05 5.00 -17.90
C LYS A 38 9.56 4.84 -16.46
N ILE A 39 8.64 4.58 -15.53
CA ILE A 39 8.98 4.27 -14.14
C ILE A 39 8.37 2.92 -13.75
N PRO A 40 9.08 2.07 -12.99
CA PRO A 40 8.49 0.86 -12.45
C PRO A 40 7.52 1.22 -11.31
N TYR A 41 6.47 0.42 -11.18
CA TYR A 41 5.64 0.37 -9.98
C TYR A 41 5.57 -1.07 -9.48
N ASN A 42 5.40 -1.21 -8.17
CA ASN A 42 5.37 -2.49 -7.48
C ASN A 42 4.74 -2.27 -6.09
N ASP A 43 3.95 -3.23 -5.60
CA ASP A 43 3.40 -3.23 -4.25
C ASP A 43 4.48 -3.33 -3.16
N MET A 44 5.59 -4.01 -3.44
CA MET A 44 6.76 -4.08 -2.55
C MET A 44 7.49 -2.74 -2.36
N TYR A 45 7.13 -1.70 -3.12
CA TYR A 45 7.64 -0.34 -2.88
C TYR A 45 6.87 0.41 -1.78
N PHE A 46 5.85 -0.23 -1.21
CA PHE A 46 5.06 0.32 -0.13
C PHE A 46 5.42 -0.34 1.20
N SER A 47 5.41 0.46 2.25
CA SER A 47 5.46 0.02 3.65
C SER A 47 4.51 0.88 4.48
N MET A 48 4.16 0.44 5.68
CA MET A 48 3.31 1.20 6.59
C MET A 48 3.99 1.31 7.94
N GLN A 49 4.07 2.52 8.49
CA GLN A 49 4.42 2.73 9.89
C GLN A 49 3.14 2.68 10.73
N ASN A 50 3.10 1.85 11.76
CA ASN A 50 1.97 1.81 12.71
C ASN A 50 2.17 2.75 13.91
N GLY A 51 1.19 2.80 14.83
CA GLY A 51 1.22 3.68 16.00
C GLY A 51 2.35 3.36 16.97
N ASN A 52 2.83 2.11 16.95
CA ASN A 52 4.02 1.68 17.71
C ASN A 52 5.35 2.00 16.99
N LYS A 53 5.30 2.73 15.87
CA LYS A 53 6.44 3.08 15.03
C LYS A 53 7.15 1.89 14.38
N ALA A 54 6.51 0.73 14.33
CA ALA A 54 7.00 -0.41 13.57
C ALA A 54 6.75 -0.18 12.07
N ILE A 55 7.71 -0.56 11.23
CA ILE A 55 7.58 -0.53 9.76
C ILE A 55 7.15 -1.92 9.29
N LEU A 56 6.02 -1.95 8.61
CA LEU A 56 5.33 -3.14 8.14
C LEU A 56 5.43 -3.21 6.61
N ASN A 57 5.73 -4.38 6.09
CA ASN A 57 5.67 -4.65 4.66
C ASN A 57 4.24 -4.99 4.25
N THR A 58 3.96 -4.99 2.95
CA THR A 58 2.67 -5.46 2.44
C THR A 58 2.41 -6.91 2.85
N SER A 59 1.17 -7.22 3.21
CA SER A 59 0.73 -8.59 3.49
C SER A 59 0.57 -9.38 2.19
N VAL A 60 1.02 -10.63 2.22
CA VAL A 60 0.89 -11.57 1.08
C VAL A 60 -0.59 -11.87 0.78
N ASP A 61 -1.45 -11.77 1.78
CA ASP A 61 -2.89 -12.02 1.67
C ASP A 61 -3.60 -10.95 0.82
N GLY A 62 -2.94 -9.82 0.57
CA GLY A 62 -3.40 -8.84 -0.42
C GLY A 62 -3.59 -9.45 -1.82
N ALA A 63 -2.96 -10.58 -2.14
CA ALA A 63 -3.18 -11.31 -3.39
C ALA A 63 -4.61 -11.85 -3.57
N ALA A 64 -5.40 -11.95 -2.48
CA ALA A 64 -6.82 -12.29 -2.52
C ALA A 64 -7.68 -11.20 -3.21
N LEU A 65 -7.24 -9.93 -3.15
CA LEU A 65 -7.95 -8.82 -3.76
C LEU A 65 -7.68 -8.77 -5.27
N LYS A 66 -8.74 -8.75 -6.09
CA LYS A 66 -8.63 -8.70 -7.56
C LYS A 66 -7.93 -7.44 -8.08
N ASP A 67 -8.07 -6.34 -7.34
CA ASP A 67 -7.53 -5.02 -7.64
C ASP A 67 -6.30 -4.68 -6.78
N ASN A 68 -5.62 -5.69 -6.22
CA ASN A 68 -4.36 -5.46 -5.53
C ASN A 68 -3.32 -4.89 -6.49
N MET A 69 -2.51 -3.96 -5.99
CA MET A 69 -1.42 -3.37 -6.75
C MET A 69 -0.48 -4.49 -7.19
N LYS A 70 -0.23 -4.58 -8.49
CA LYS A 70 0.72 -5.52 -9.08
C LYS A 70 2.04 -4.80 -9.34
N SER A 71 2.86 -5.38 -10.21
CA SER A 71 4.06 -4.75 -10.74
C SER A 71 3.94 -4.47 -12.23
N GLY A 72 4.66 -3.45 -12.70
CA GLY A 72 4.72 -3.08 -14.10
C GLY A 72 5.48 -1.78 -14.31
N GLU A 73 5.25 -1.16 -15.48
CA GLU A 73 5.82 0.14 -15.82
C GLU A 73 4.72 1.15 -16.14
N LEU A 74 4.89 2.39 -15.71
CA LEU A 74 4.09 3.53 -16.14
C LEU A 74 4.86 4.32 -17.20
N ALA A 75 4.29 4.45 -18.40
CA ALA A 75 4.75 5.42 -19.39
C ALA A 75 4.58 6.88 -18.86
N PRO A 76 5.26 7.87 -19.45
CA PRO A 76 5.06 9.29 -19.12
C PRO A 76 3.57 9.67 -19.14
N GLY A 77 3.08 10.30 -18.08
CA GLY A 77 1.68 10.65 -17.89
C GLY A 77 0.75 9.49 -17.52
N GLY A 78 1.24 8.25 -17.51
CA GLY A 78 0.49 7.06 -17.15
C GLY A 78 0.02 7.07 -15.70
N VAL A 79 -1.13 6.46 -15.46
CA VAL A 79 -1.77 6.34 -14.15
C VAL A 79 -2.14 4.88 -13.90
N VAL A 80 -1.92 4.40 -12.68
CA VAL A 80 -2.44 3.12 -12.20
C VAL A 80 -3.02 3.29 -10.81
N THR A 81 -4.10 2.58 -10.54
CA THR A 81 -4.75 2.50 -9.23
C THR A 81 -4.71 1.06 -8.76
N GLY A 82 -4.53 0.85 -7.46
CA GLY A 82 -4.58 -0.48 -6.88
C GLY A 82 -4.58 -0.44 -5.36
N ARG A 83 -4.98 -1.54 -4.74
CA ARG A 83 -4.99 -1.73 -3.29
C ARG A 83 -3.67 -2.29 -2.80
N VAL A 84 -3.11 -1.70 -1.74
CA VAL A 84 -1.98 -2.28 -0.98
C VAL A 84 -2.48 -2.62 0.42
N VAL A 85 -2.12 -3.80 0.89
CA VAL A 85 -2.67 -4.38 2.12
C VAL A 85 -1.55 -4.54 3.14
N PHE A 86 -1.83 -4.21 4.40
CA PHE A 86 -0.96 -4.40 5.55
C PHE A 86 -1.78 -5.05 6.67
N GLU A 87 -1.11 -5.63 7.66
CA GLU A 87 -1.75 -6.09 8.90
C GLU A 87 -1.27 -5.24 10.08
N SER A 88 -2.20 -4.84 10.93
CA SER A 88 -1.88 -4.10 12.15
C SER A 88 -2.87 -4.41 13.26
N LYS A 89 -2.52 -4.02 14.49
CA LYS A 89 -3.43 -4.17 15.62
C LYS A 89 -4.76 -3.48 15.36
N GLN A 90 -5.84 -4.17 15.70
CA GLN A 90 -7.18 -3.64 15.57
C GLN A 90 -7.32 -2.31 16.33
N GLY A 91 -7.88 -1.29 15.66
CA GLY A 91 -8.11 0.02 16.24
C GLY A 91 -6.90 0.95 16.25
N ASP A 92 -5.77 0.56 15.64
CA ASP A 92 -4.65 1.48 15.42
C ASP A 92 -5.03 2.53 14.37
N ASN A 93 -4.98 3.80 14.76
CA ASN A 93 -5.31 4.94 13.90
C ASN A 93 -4.10 5.87 13.68
N ASP A 94 -2.93 5.58 14.25
CA ASP A 94 -1.68 6.33 14.00
C ASP A 94 -0.88 5.61 12.92
N LEU A 95 -1.48 5.54 11.73
CA LEU A 95 -0.94 4.80 10.58
C LEU A 95 -0.39 5.78 9.53
N THR A 96 0.80 5.48 9.01
CA THR A 96 1.42 6.25 7.91
C THR A 96 1.83 5.32 6.80
N LEU A 97 1.25 5.49 5.61
CA LEU A 97 1.71 4.82 4.39
C LEU A 97 2.98 5.49 3.87
N ILE A 98 3.94 4.67 3.47
CA ILE A 98 5.24 5.08 2.95
C ILE A 98 5.40 4.45 1.57
N TYR A 99 5.72 5.26 0.56
CA TYR A 99 6.10 4.80 -0.77
C TYR A 99 7.52 5.20 -1.10
N LYS A 100 8.34 4.21 -1.44
CA LYS A 100 9.76 4.37 -1.76
C LYS A 100 10.15 3.44 -2.93
N PRO A 101 10.12 3.93 -4.17
CA PRO A 101 10.50 3.12 -5.32
C PRO A 101 12.02 2.88 -5.33
N MET A 102 12.42 1.63 -5.56
CA MET A 102 13.83 1.18 -5.43
C MET A 102 14.83 1.93 -6.30
N ASN A 103 14.41 2.43 -7.47
CA ASN A 103 15.31 3.08 -8.43
C ASN A 103 15.46 4.60 -8.22
N PHE A 104 14.85 5.16 -7.17
CA PHE A 104 14.85 6.60 -6.90
C PHE A 104 15.11 6.88 -5.42
N ASP A 105 16.37 6.86 -5.01
CA ASP A 105 16.79 7.05 -3.61
C ASP A 105 16.32 8.38 -2.99
N ASN A 106 16.01 9.37 -3.83
CA ASN A 106 15.53 10.68 -3.43
C ASN A 106 13.99 10.78 -3.34
N ILE A 107 13.26 9.70 -3.60
CA ILE A 107 11.79 9.67 -3.52
C ILE A 107 11.38 8.84 -2.30
N GLU A 108 10.80 9.54 -1.32
CA GLU A 108 10.07 8.93 -0.22
C GLU A 108 8.83 9.78 0.03
N ILE A 109 7.65 9.18 -0.12
CA ILE A 109 6.38 9.85 0.10
C ILE A 109 5.74 9.24 1.33
N LYS A 110 5.32 10.08 2.29
CA LYS A 110 4.62 9.66 3.50
C LYS A 110 3.24 10.30 3.56
N VAL A 111 2.22 9.50 3.85
CA VAL A 111 0.84 9.95 3.96
C VAL A 111 0.23 9.33 5.21
N ALA A 112 -0.25 10.17 6.13
CA ALA A 112 -1.05 9.70 7.26
C ALA A 112 -2.37 9.13 6.75
N LEU A 113 -2.74 7.94 7.21
CA LEU A 113 -4.01 7.31 6.88
C LEU A 113 -5.04 7.78 7.90
N GLN A 114 -6.17 8.30 7.41
CA GLN A 114 -7.28 8.81 8.23
C GLN A 114 -8.48 7.88 8.11
#